data_AF-A0A820Q1B3-F1
#
_entry.id   AF-A0A820Q1B3-F1
#
_cell.length_a   1.000
_cell.length_b   1.000
_cell.length_c   1.000
_cell.angle_alpha   90.00
_cell.angle_beta   90.00
_cell.angle_gamma   90.00
#
_symmetry.space_group_name_H-M   'P 1'
#
loop_
_entity.id
_entity.type
_entity.pdbx_description
1 polymer ?
#
loop_
_entity_poly.entity_id
_entity_poly.type
_entity_poly.pdbx_seq_one_letter_code
_entity_poly.pdbx_strand_id
1 'polypeptide(L)' 'MGFDIQRFPHGVDEELICAICGGVLQDPLQAPTCEHAFCQICINEWLSRVQTCPIDRQSMESDQLKPVPRILKNLLSR' A
#
# COMPACT_ATOMS: atom_id res chain seq x y z
N MET A 1 6.52 -4.75 -7.26
CA MET A 1 5.84 -5.37 -6.10
C MET A 1 6.45 -4.80 -4.82
N GLY A 2 5.95 -5.11 -3.62
CA GLY A 2 6.55 -4.60 -2.37
C GLY A 2 7.96 -5.12 -2.08
N PHE A 3 8.61 -4.58 -1.05
CA PHE A 3 9.92 -5.07 -0.57
C PHE A 3 9.76 -6.30 0.32
N ASP A 4 10.79 -7.15 0.35
CA ASP A 4 10.85 -8.29 1.25
C ASP A 4 10.95 -7.85 2.72
N ILE A 5 10.04 -8.36 3.56
CA ILE A 5 9.98 -8.08 5.00
C ILE A 5 11.27 -8.52 5.70
N GLN A 6 11.95 -9.56 5.21
CA GLN A 6 13.22 -10.05 5.76
C GLN A 6 14.35 -9.01 5.72
N ARG A 7 14.20 -7.95 4.90
CA ARG A 7 15.17 -6.83 4.86
C ARG A 7 15.08 -5.89 6.07
N PHE A 8 14.08 -6.06 6.92
CA PHE A 8 13.78 -5.18 8.04
C PHE A 8 13.93 -5.98 9.35
N PRO A 9 15.15 -6.06 9.91
CA PRO A 9 15.46 -6.90 11.06
C PRO A 9 14.80 -6.41 12.36
N HIS A 10 14.27 -5.19 12.38
CA HIS A 10 13.61 -4.59 13.54
C HIS A 10 12.08 -4.80 13.52
N GLY A 11 11.59 -5.61 12.59
CA GLY A 11 10.17 -5.75 12.33
C GLY A 11 9.63 -4.59 11.49
N VAL A 12 8.46 -4.82 10.91
CA VAL A 12 7.74 -3.83 10.12
C VAL A 12 6.33 -3.80 10.67
N ASP A 13 5.81 -2.60 10.94
CA ASP A 13 4.42 -2.45 11.35
C ASP A 13 3.49 -3.01 10.28
N GLU A 14 2.43 -3.68 10.70
CA GLU A 14 1.46 -4.31 9.80
C GLU A 14 0.79 -3.28 8.88
N GLU A 15 0.69 -2.03 9.31
CA GLU A 15 0.20 -0.89 8.53
C GLU A 15 1.11 -0.54 7.33
N LEU A 16 2.37 -0.97 7.36
CA LEU A 16 3.34 -0.81 6.29
C LEU A 16 3.44 -2.04 5.38
N ILE A 17 2.58 -3.04 5.58
CA ILE A 17 2.51 -4.24 4.75
C ILE A 17 1.39 -4.11 3.72
N CYS A 18 1.73 -4.36 2.46
CA CYS A 18 0.76 -4.37 1.39
C CYS A 18 -0.12 -5.62 1.47
N ALA A 19 -1.41 -5.46 1.75
CA ALA A 19 -2.34 -6.60 1.83
C ALA A 19 -2.53 -7.37 0.51
N ILE A 20 -2.06 -6.85 -0.63
CA ILE A 20 -2.12 -7.53 -1.94
C ILE A 20 -0.92 -8.46 -2.14
N CYS A 21 0.30 -7.99 -1.92
CA CYS A 21 1.51 -8.79 -2.18
C CYS A 21 2.16 -9.37 -0.92
N GLY A 22 1.70 -8.98 0.27
CA GLY A 22 2.27 -9.40 1.55
C GLY A 22 3.67 -8.84 1.84
N GLY A 23 4.21 -7.98 0.97
CA GLY A 23 5.50 -7.32 1.16
C GLY A 23 5.34 -5.93 1.76
N VAL A 24 6.45 -5.36 2.21
CA VAL A 24 6.53 -3.98 2.69
C VAL A 24 6.20 -3.02 1.54
N LEU A 25 5.40 -2.00 1.83
CA LEU A 25 4.92 -1.04 0.85
C LEU A 25 6.04 -0.40 0.02
N GLN A 26 5.99 -0.58 -1.31
CA GLN A 26 6.86 0.09 -2.27
C GLN A 26 6.06 1.12 -3.07
N ASP A 27 6.56 2.37 -3.06
CA ASP A 27 5.89 3.56 -3.62
C ASP A 27 4.38 3.55 -3.33
N PRO A 28 3.99 3.61 -2.04
CA PRO A 28 2.63 3.35 -1.68
C PRO A 28 1.67 4.46 -2.14
N LEU A 29 0.46 4.02 -2.47
CA LEU A 29 -0.70 4.84 -2.74
C LEU A 29 -1.76 4.54 -1.67
N GLN A 30 -2.39 5.59 -1.17
CA GLN A 30 -3.42 5.55 -0.15
C GLN A 30 -4.78 5.91 -0.74
N ALA A 31 -5.79 5.14 -0.38
CA ALA A 31 -7.18 5.44 -0.67
C ALA A 31 -7.68 6.58 0.24
N PRO A 32 -8.21 7.69 -0.29
CA PRO A 32 -8.59 8.84 0.54
C PRO A 32 -9.85 8.59 1.39
N THR A 33 -10.66 7.60 1.06
CA THR A 33 -11.94 7.30 1.74
C THR A 33 -11.77 6.32 2.91
N CYS A 34 -10.86 5.36 2.79
CA CYS A 34 -10.64 4.31 3.79
C CYS A 34 -9.23 4.28 4.38
N GLU A 35 -8.37 5.21 3.97
CA GLU A 35 -7.01 5.39 4.48
C GLU A 35 -6.07 4.17 4.35
N HIS A 36 -6.49 3.11 3.65
CA HIS A 36 -5.65 1.95 3.38
C HIS A 36 -4.59 2.24 2.32
N ALA A 37 -3.37 1.74 2.55
CA ALA A 37 -2.22 1.92 1.68
C ALA A 37 -1.80 0.61 0.99
N PHE A 38 -1.39 0.72 -0.27
CA PHE A 38 -0.97 -0.40 -1.10
C PHE A 38 0.19 0.01 -2.00
N CYS A 39 0.99 -0.94 -2.49
CA CYS A 39 2.03 -0.63 -3.48
C CYS A 39 1.37 -0.09 -4.76
N GLN A 40 1.93 0.96 -5.37
CA GLN A 40 1.40 1.55 -6.61
C GLN A 40 1.08 0.51 -7.68
N ILE A 41 2.01 -0.41 -7.94
CA ILE A 41 1.82 -1.48 -8.94
C ILE A 41 0.67 -2.40 -8.55
N CYS A 42 0.62 -2.82 -7.27
CA CYS A 42 -0.36 -3.79 -6.80
C CYS A 42 -1.79 -3.24 -6.85
N ILE A 43 -2.00 -2.00 -6.40
CA ILE A 43 -3.33 -1.42 -6.40
C ILE A 43 -3.80 -1.07 -7.80
N ASN A 44 -2.92 -0.59 -8.69
CA ASN A 44 -3.30 -0.32 -10.08
C ASN A 44 -3.69 -1.61 -10.82
N GLU A 45 -3.01 -2.73 -10.59
CA GLU A 45 -3.40 -4.02 -11.16
C GLU A 45 -4.76 -4.48 -10.64
N TRP A 46 -5.02 -4.31 -9.34
CA TRP A 46 -6.30 -4.64 -8.74
C TRP A 46 -7.44 -3.79 -9.33
N LEU A 47 -7.26 -2.47 -9.40
CA LEU A 47 -8.26 -1.53 -9.92
C LEU A 47 -8.51 -1.68 -11.42
N SER A 48 -7.55 -2.23 -12.16
CA SER A 48 -7.76 -2.64 -13.56
C SER A 48 -8.78 -3.78 -13.70
N ARG A 49 -9.05 -4.54 -12.63
CA ARG A 49 -10.01 -5.64 -12.60
C ARG A 49 -11.28 -5.27 -11.84
N VAL A 50 -11.13 -4.65 -10.67
CA VAL A 50 -12.21 -4.33 -9.75
C VAL A 50 -11.92 -2.99 -9.07
N GLN A 51 -12.78 -1.99 -9.27
CA GLN A 51 -12.66 -0.65 -8.70
C GLN A 51 -13.13 -0.58 -7.22
N THR A 52 -12.58 -1.45 -6.37
CA THR A 52 -12.87 -1.49 -4.93
C THR A 52 -11.60 -1.70 -4.13
N CYS A 53 -11.61 -1.29 -2.86
CA CYS A 53 -10.53 -1.56 -1.93
C CYS A 53 -10.40 -3.06 -1.63
N PRO A 54 -9.19 -3.63 -1.67
CA PRO A 54 -8.96 -5.04 -1.32
C PRO A 54 -9.32 -5.40 0.13
N ILE A 55 -9.34 -4.43 1.06
CA ILE A 55 -9.50 -4.68 2.50
C ILE A 55 -10.97 -4.59 2.92
N ASP A 56 -11.64 -3.48 2.60
CA ASP A 56 -13.00 -3.19 3.06
C ASP A 56 -14.03 -3.14 1.93
N ARG A 57 -13.59 -3.35 0.68
CA ARG A 57 -14.43 -3.38 -0.53
C ARG A 57 -15.16 -2.06 -0.80
N GLN A 58 -14.72 -0.95 -0.21
CA GLN A 58 -15.23 0.36 -0.58
C GLN A 58 -14.90 0.68 -2.03
N SER A 59 -15.86 1.27 -2.76
CA SER A 59 -15.66 1.73 -4.13
C SER A 59 -14.55 2.77 -4.18
N MET A 60 -13.56 2.56 -5.05
CA MET A 60 -12.42 3.44 -5.19
C MET A 60 -11.92 3.45 -6.63
N GLU A 61 -11.48 4.61 -7.09
CA GLU A 61 -10.91 4.77 -8.44
C GLU A 61 -9.41 5.05 -8.36
N SER A 62 -8.68 4.60 -9.38
CA SER A 62 -7.21 4.74 -9.44
C SER A 62 -6.77 6.20 -9.48
N ASP A 63 -7.59 7.09 -10.02
CA ASP A 63 -7.31 8.53 -10.11
C ASP A 63 -7.38 9.24 -8.75
N GLN A 64 -8.16 8.68 -7.82
CA GLN A 64 -8.33 9.28 -6.49
C GLN A 64 -7.23 8.88 -5.50
N LEU A 65 -6.39 7.90 -5.86
CA LEU A 65 -5.30 7.42 -5.05
C LEU A 65 -4.23 8.49 -4.87
N LYS A 66 -3.84 8.75 -3.62
CA LYS A 66 -2.81 9.75 -3.30
C LYS A 66 -1.53 9.07 -2.82
N PRO A 67 -0.34 9.55 -3.21
CA PRO A 67 0.90 9.06 -2.63
C PRO A 67 0.92 9.37 -1.13
N VAL A 68 1.29 8.38 -0.32
CA VAL A 68 1.33 8.54 1.14
C VAL A 68 2.46 9.50 1.53
N PRO A 69 2.28 10.33 2.59
CA PRO A 69 3.28 11.32 2.98
C PRO A 69 4.65 10.70 3.25
N ARG A 70 5.71 11.44 2.86
CA ARG A 70 7.11 10.97 2.91
C ARG A 70 7.60 10.55 4.30
N ILE A 71 6.88 10.91 5.36
CA ILE A 71 7.16 10.46 6.73
C ILE A 71 7.15 8.94 6.86
N LEU A 72 6.23 8.24 6.17
CA LEU A 72 6.21 6.77 6.16
C LEU A 72 7.37 6.16 5.39
N LYS A 73 7.98 6.90 4.43
CA LYS A 73 9.22 6.45 3.76
C LYS A 73 10.40 6.38 4.72
N ASN A 74 10.42 7.20 5.78
CA ASN A 74 11.51 7.22 6.76
C ASN A 74 11.40 6.09 7.81
N LEU A 75 10.21 5.53 8.03
CA LEU A 75 10.03 4.36 8.91
C LEU A 75 10.58 3.06 8.29
N LEU A 76 10.76 3.05 6.97
CA LEU A 76 11.36 1.93 6.23
C LEU A 76 12.90 1.97 6.21
N SER A 77 13.52 3.01 6.79
CA SER A 77 14.98 3.20 6.74
C SER A 77 15.65 3.16 8.12
N ARG A 78 14.95 2.68 9.16
CA ARG A 78 15.46 2.67 10.52
C ARG A 78 15.70 1.28 11.07
#